data_AF-A0A2G8XP86-F1
#
_entry.id   AF-A0A2G8XP86-F1
#
_cell.length_a   1.000
_cell.length_b   1.000
_cell.length_c   1.000
_cell.angle_alpha   90.00
_cell.angle_beta   90.00
_cell.angle_gamma   90.00
#
_symmetry.space_group_name_H-M   'P 1'
#
loop_
_entity.id
_entity.type
_entity.pdbx_description
1 polymer ?
#
loop_
_entity_poly.entity_id
_entity_poly.type
_entity_poly.pdbx_seq_one_letter_code
_entity_poly.pdbx_strand_id
1 'polypeptide(L)'
;CASPQLLFTVFQQDAVEAAPIKAKVMAIWDGKRFAPEVTAVASPTGENLVAVILDKTCFYAEQGGQIGDVGRLVDLSSQAEFEVVDSQKSGDFILHIGSMSKGTLREGTELVPAVDYVRRFRLAQHHTGTHLLNFALREVLIRKLRSGGKASANGDKREDTNGIRICESCLNEKELEDGEDIQQKGSLVEVKRLRFDYAGEKPLENEDIIAVENVVKDCIAQARPVHYKEVPLEQAMKIPGLRAVFGEVYPDPVRVVSVGEDIESLVALADSSQPETPFASIELCGGTHLHNASQLSDFCILSEESVAKGVRRVVAAAGDAAFEARKELEELEEAFRSLASAPRELAALEKEVAKARGLLDGAGPLPLVGKRSLVKQLEQAQKALLELQKARSKELVKEAKKLGEELGTEHKTKPFLVLNLPQLLGDGKALDAASQTLHQAAPDLPFLLVTASAATGTAAIAFVPAACSQLHAASWLTACVGLLGGKGGGKGERAVGAAKEGAADKVDAAVAEATAFAEKKYGA
;
A
#
# COMPACT_ATOMS: atom_id res chain seq x y z
N CYS A 1 7.13 -22.13 2.27
CA CYS A 1 7.60 -23.17 1.32
C CYS A 1 7.71 -22.51 -0.05
N ALA A 2 8.91 -22.40 -0.63
CA ALA A 2 9.08 -21.86 -1.98
C ALA A 2 8.36 -22.75 -3.01
N SER A 3 7.82 -22.14 -4.07
CA SER A 3 7.22 -22.87 -5.20
C SER A 3 8.24 -23.86 -5.79
N PRO A 4 7.83 -25.09 -6.20
CA PRO A 4 8.71 -26.04 -6.88
C PRO A 4 9.38 -25.47 -8.14
N GLN A 5 8.73 -24.53 -8.83
CA GLN A 5 9.30 -23.81 -9.97
C GLN A 5 10.39 -22.81 -9.55
N LEU A 6 10.22 -22.14 -8.41
CA LEU A 6 11.24 -21.23 -7.87
C LEU A 6 12.52 -22.00 -7.51
N LEU A 7 12.36 -23.15 -6.83
CA LEU A 7 13.48 -24.03 -6.50
C LEU A 7 14.20 -24.49 -7.79
N PHE A 8 13.46 -24.96 -8.79
CA PHE A 8 14.05 -25.45 -10.04
C PHE A 8 14.82 -24.36 -10.82
N THR A 9 14.27 -23.14 -10.92
CA THR A 9 14.92 -22.02 -11.60
C THR A 9 16.15 -21.51 -10.85
N VAL A 10 16.09 -21.44 -9.51
CA VAL A 10 17.24 -21.09 -8.66
C VAL A 10 18.39 -22.09 -8.88
N PHE A 11 18.12 -23.39 -8.89
CA PHE A 11 19.15 -24.42 -9.06
C PHE A 11 19.80 -24.46 -10.46
N GLN A 12 19.15 -23.95 -11.52
CA GLN A 12 19.74 -23.90 -12.86
C GLN A 12 20.65 -22.69 -13.08
N GLN A 13 20.34 -21.55 -12.46
CA GLN A 13 21.15 -20.33 -12.53
C GLN A 13 22.45 -20.45 -11.72
N ASP A 14 22.41 -21.11 -10.56
CA ASP A 14 23.49 -21.10 -9.57
C ASP A 14 24.63 -22.11 -9.82
N ALA A 15 24.55 -22.99 -10.80
CA ALA A 15 25.55 -24.05 -10.98
C ALA A 15 26.97 -23.51 -11.28
N VAL A 16 27.10 -22.26 -11.76
CA VAL A 16 28.39 -21.62 -12.08
C VAL A 16 28.75 -20.47 -11.11
N GLU A 17 27.78 -19.62 -10.70
CA GLU A 17 28.01 -18.50 -9.76
C GLU A 17 28.00 -18.91 -8.27
N ALA A 18 27.46 -20.08 -7.91
CA ALA A 18 27.44 -20.60 -6.54
C ALA A 18 28.49 -21.67 -6.25
N ALA A 19 29.51 -21.82 -7.11
CA ALA A 19 30.65 -22.65 -6.79
C ALA A 19 31.29 -22.16 -5.47
N PRO A 20 31.40 -22.99 -4.43
CA PRO A 20 31.91 -22.55 -3.15
C PRO A 20 33.32 -21.98 -3.30
N ILE A 21 33.50 -20.70 -2.97
CA ILE A 21 34.83 -20.11 -2.89
C ILE A 21 35.40 -20.36 -1.49
N LYS A 22 36.70 -20.64 -1.43
CA LYS A 22 37.44 -20.58 -0.16
C LYS A 22 37.91 -19.15 0.06
N ALA A 23 37.72 -18.64 1.26
CA ALA A 23 38.17 -17.33 1.70
C ALA A 23 38.91 -17.43 3.03
N LYS A 24 39.77 -16.46 3.31
CA LYS A 24 40.54 -16.38 4.54
C LYS A 24 40.06 -15.22 5.39
N VAL A 25 39.90 -15.44 6.69
CA VAL A 25 39.61 -14.37 7.66
C VAL A 25 40.83 -13.47 7.78
N MET A 26 40.67 -12.21 7.39
CA MET A 26 41.73 -11.20 7.45
C MET A 26 41.68 -10.41 8.74
N ALA A 27 40.48 -10.14 9.27
CA ALA A 27 40.29 -9.44 10.53
C ALA A 27 38.91 -9.71 11.11
N ILE A 28 38.78 -9.55 12.43
CA ILE A 28 37.51 -9.60 13.16
C ILE A 28 37.40 -8.33 13.99
N TRP A 29 36.30 -7.59 13.87
CA TRP A 29 36.04 -6.35 14.60
C TRP A 29 34.88 -6.54 15.58
N ASP A 30 35.13 -6.35 16.87
CA ASP A 30 34.14 -6.59 17.95
C ASP A 30 33.22 -5.38 18.23
N GLY A 31 33.26 -4.35 17.39
CA GLY A 31 32.58 -3.08 17.58
C GLY A 31 33.47 -2.00 18.21
N LYS A 32 34.60 -2.38 18.85
CA LYS A 32 35.52 -1.45 19.52
C LYS A 32 36.97 -1.61 19.11
N ARG A 33 37.40 -2.84 18.80
CA ARG A 33 38.77 -3.18 18.43
C ARG A 33 38.80 -4.39 17.51
N PHE A 34 39.95 -4.60 16.88
CA PHE A 34 40.25 -5.85 16.22
C PHE A 34 40.52 -6.93 17.27
N ALA A 35 39.84 -8.07 17.12
CA ALA A 35 39.95 -9.23 17.99
C ALA A 35 40.63 -10.39 17.23
N PRO A 36 41.48 -11.18 17.88
CA PRO A 36 42.14 -12.33 17.24
C PRO A 36 41.17 -13.50 17.01
N GLU A 37 40.06 -13.54 17.75
CA GLU A 37 39.04 -14.59 17.67
C GLU A 37 37.67 -14.09 18.14
N VAL A 38 36.62 -14.79 17.71
CA VAL A 38 35.26 -14.68 18.23
C VAL A 38 34.69 -16.08 18.48
N THR A 39 34.06 -16.29 19.63
CA THR A 39 33.48 -17.58 20.03
C THR A 39 31.97 -17.44 20.23
N ALA A 40 31.20 -18.49 19.95
CA ALA A 40 29.79 -18.54 20.27
C ALA A 40 29.56 -18.30 21.77
N VAL A 41 28.80 -17.25 22.11
CA VAL A 41 28.45 -16.92 23.50
C VAL A 41 26.97 -17.18 23.69
N ALA A 42 26.60 -17.86 24.78
CA ALA A 42 25.22 -17.92 25.23
C ALA A 42 24.81 -16.54 25.77
N SER A 43 24.27 -15.67 24.91
CA SER A 43 23.80 -14.35 25.33
C SER A 43 22.29 -14.38 25.66
N PRO A 44 21.85 -13.87 26.83
CA PRO A 44 20.44 -13.64 27.13
C PRO A 44 19.81 -12.51 26.29
N THR A 45 20.63 -11.64 25.68
CA THR A 45 20.18 -10.42 24.97
C THR A 45 20.41 -10.44 23.46
N GLY A 46 20.94 -11.55 22.89
CA GLY A 46 20.95 -11.79 21.44
C GLY A 46 21.86 -10.92 20.55
N GLU A 47 22.56 -9.91 21.07
CA GLU A 47 23.21 -8.87 20.24
C GLU A 47 24.73 -8.73 20.44
N ASN A 48 25.51 -9.80 20.32
CA ASN A 48 26.96 -9.66 20.13
C ASN A 48 27.28 -9.68 18.64
N LEU A 49 26.94 -8.59 17.94
CA LEU A 49 27.30 -8.41 16.54
C LEU A 49 28.78 -8.04 16.41
N VAL A 50 29.48 -8.77 15.57
CA VAL A 50 30.86 -8.49 15.16
C VAL A 50 30.93 -8.40 13.64
N ALA A 51 31.96 -7.74 13.10
CA ALA A 51 32.20 -7.70 11.67
C ALA A 51 33.41 -8.57 11.32
N VAL A 52 33.26 -9.46 10.33
CA VAL A 52 34.33 -10.29 9.80
C VAL A 52 34.75 -9.76 8.43
N ILE A 53 36.06 -9.58 8.22
CA ILE A 53 36.65 -9.16 6.94
C ILE A 53 37.36 -10.35 6.33
N LEU A 54 37.11 -10.59 5.05
CA LEU A 54 37.71 -11.67 4.26
C LEU A 54 38.66 -11.10 3.19
N ASP A 55 39.60 -11.93 2.72
CA ASP A 55 40.50 -11.57 1.60
C ASP A 55 39.74 -11.46 0.27
N LYS A 56 38.68 -12.24 0.11
CA LYS A 56 37.71 -12.20 -0.99
C LYS A 56 36.38 -12.74 -0.51
N THR A 57 35.29 -12.33 -1.15
CA THR A 57 33.95 -12.79 -0.77
C THR A 57 33.03 -12.86 -1.99
N CYS A 58 32.04 -13.74 -1.91
CA CYS A 58 30.93 -13.79 -2.86
C CYS A 58 29.72 -13.00 -2.36
N PHE A 59 29.73 -12.42 -1.15
CA PHE A 59 28.64 -11.61 -0.61
C PHE A 59 28.59 -10.24 -1.28
N TYR A 60 27.40 -9.81 -1.70
CA TYR A 60 27.16 -8.44 -2.11
C TYR A 60 26.99 -7.56 -0.87
N ALA A 61 27.79 -6.51 -0.76
CA ALA A 61 27.62 -5.49 0.27
C ALA A 61 26.57 -4.46 -0.17
N GLU A 62 25.81 -3.91 0.77
CA GLU A 62 24.82 -2.88 0.48
C GLU A 62 25.45 -1.69 -0.27
N GLN A 63 24.94 -1.42 -1.47
CA GLN A 63 25.33 -0.29 -2.31
C GLN A 63 24.31 -0.10 -3.44
N GLY A 64 24.31 1.07 -4.10
CA GLY A 64 23.46 1.33 -5.28
C GLY A 64 21.96 1.17 -5.04
N GLY A 65 21.52 1.26 -3.77
CA GLY A 65 20.13 1.02 -3.36
C GLY A 65 19.76 -0.43 -3.10
N GLN A 66 20.60 -1.42 -3.42
CA GLN A 66 20.34 -2.82 -3.06
C GLN A 66 20.90 -3.15 -1.67
N ILE A 67 20.05 -3.74 -0.83
CA ILE A 67 20.47 -4.22 0.50
C ILE A 67 21.47 -5.37 0.41
N GLY A 68 22.35 -5.46 1.41
CA GLY A 68 23.41 -6.46 1.47
C GLY A 68 22.90 -7.91 1.55
N ASP A 69 23.76 -8.84 1.18
CA ASP A 69 23.51 -10.27 1.34
C ASP A 69 23.63 -10.73 2.80
N VAL A 70 22.92 -11.82 3.07
CA VAL A 70 22.95 -12.54 4.34
C VAL A 70 23.32 -13.99 4.08
N GLY A 71 23.75 -14.71 5.11
CA GLY A 71 24.17 -16.09 4.94
C GLY A 71 25.02 -16.59 6.09
N ARG A 72 26.01 -17.44 5.79
CA ARG A 72 26.91 -18.02 6.78
C ARG A 72 28.36 -18.01 6.31
N LEU A 73 29.30 -17.91 7.23
CA LEU A 73 30.70 -18.25 7.00
C LEU A 73 30.97 -19.57 7.72
N VAL A 74 31.44 -20.58 6.98
CA VAL A 74 31.57 -21.96 7.50
C VAL A 74 33.01 -22.44 7.41
N ASP A 75 33.63 -22.70 8.55
CA ASP A 75 34.89 -23.43 8.60
C ASP A 75 34.60 -24.93 8.53
N LEU A 76 34.91 -25.55 7.40
CA LEU A 76 34.65 -26.98 7.17
C LEU A 76 35.52 -27.91 8.04
N SER A 77 36.63 -27.42 8.58
CA SER A 77 37.55 -28.20 9.40
C SER A 77 37.09 -28.32 10.85
N SER A 78 36.70 -27.18 11.46
CA SER A 78 36.22 -27.12 12.84
C SER A 78 34.71 -27.24 12.97
N GLN A 79 33.98 -27.13 11.85
CA GLN A 79 32.53 -26.93 11.79
C GLN A 79 32.06 -25.70 12.57
N ALA A 80 32.92 -24.69 12.71
CA ALA A 80 32.53 -23.38 13.22
C ALA A 80 31.65 -22.66 12.19
N GLU A 81 30.61 -22.00 12.68
CA GLU A 81 29.64 -21.28 11.85
C GLU A 81 29.43 -19.88 12.41
N PHE A 82 29.52 -18.90 11.51
CA PHE A 82 29.21 -17.51 11.75
C PHE A 82 27.99 -17.13 10.90
N GLU A 83 26.92 -16.67 11.54
CA GLU A 83 25.72 -16.19 10.86
C GLU A 83 25.90 -14.73 10.46
N VAL A 84 25.85 -14.44 9.17
CA VAL A 84 25.91 -13.09 8.60
C VAL A 84 24.49 -12.57 8.44
N VAL A 85 24.15 -11.52 9.20
CA VAL A 85 22.82 -10.89 9.17
C VAL A 85 22.80 -9.62 8.33
N ASP A 86 23.98 -9.04 8.04
CA ASP A 86 24.15 -7.87 7.19
C ASP A 86 25.54 -7.85 6.53
N SER A 87 25.63 -7.27 5.33
CA SER A 87 26.88 -7.11 4.59
C SER A 87 27.03 -5.66 4.15
N GLN A 88 28.04 -4.96 4.66
CA GLN A 88 28.24 -3.52 4.46
C GLN A 88 29.60 -3.22 3.83
N LYS A 89 29.67 -2.17 3.02
CA LYS A 89 30.94 -1.71 2.43
C LYS A 89 31.56 -0.61 3.29
N SER A 90 32.85 -0.74 3.61
CA SER A 90 33.63 0.27 4.34
C SER A 90 35.00 0.45 3.68
N GLY A 91 35.13 1.52 2.89
CA GLY A 91 36.28 1.70 2.00
C GLY A 91 36.35 0.55 0.98
N ASP A 92 37.51 -0.11 0.91
CA ASP A 92 37.73 -1.25 0.02
C ASP A 92 37.34 -2.60 0.66
N PHE A 93 36.85 -2.58 1.91
CA PHE A 93 36.52 -3.79 2.66
C PHE A 93 35.02 -4.06 2.67
N ILE A 94 34.68 -5.36 2.64
CA ILE A 94 33.32 -5.85 2.89
C ILE A 94 33.26 -6.38 4.32
N LEU A 95 32.38 -5.78 5.12
CA LEU A 95 32.10 -6.14 6.50
C LEU A 95 30.96 -7.17 6.51
N HIS A 96 31.25 -8.40 6.93
CA HIS A 96 30.24 -9.43 7.17
C HIS A 96 29.79 -9.32 8.62
N ILE A 97 28.67 -8.64 8.86
CA ILE A 97 28.17 -8.30 10.20
C ILE A 97 27.26 -9.43 10.68
N GLY A 98 27.51 -9.93 11.89
CA GLY A 98 26.88 -11.16 12.32
C GLY A 98 27.31 -11.63 13.70
N SER A 99 26.98 -12.88 14.02
CA SER A 99 27.36 -13.50 15.28
C SER A 99 27.76 -14.97 15.09
N MET A 100 28.56 -15.49 16.01
CA MET A 100 28.93 -16.91 16.02
C MET A 100 27.74 -17.75 16.45
N SER A 101 27.25 -18.62 15.56
CA SER A 101 26.20 -19.59 15.88
C SER A 101 26.79 -20.88 16.49
N LYS A 102 28.02 -21.26 16.09
CA LYS A 102 28.70 -22.47 16.58
C LYS A 102 30.22 -22.33 16.55
N GLY A 103 30.90 -22.76 17.60
CA GLY A 103 32.36 -22.86 17.65
C GLY A 103 33.08 -21.52 17.82
N THR A 104 34.32 -21.45 17.31
CA THR A 104 35.20 -20.28 17.40
C THR A 104 35.78 -19.99 16.03
N LEU A 105 35.73 -18.72 15.61
CA LEU A 105 36.37 -18.23 14.40
C LEU A 105 37.59 -17.39 14.77
N ARG A 106 38.71 -17.61 14.07
CA ARG A 106 40.00 -16.95 14.33
C ARG A 106 40.49 -16.19 13.11
N GLU A 107 41.25 -15.12 13.32
CA GLU A 107 42.03 -14.51 12.24
C GLU A 107 42.92 -15.56 11.57
N GLY A 108 42.99 -15.51 10.24
CA GLY A 108 43.72 -16.46 9.41
C GLY A 108 43.00 -17.77 9.09
N THR A 109 41.82 -18.01 9.66
CA THR A 109 41.01 -19.21 9.36
C THR A 109 40.59 -19.23 7.89
N GLU A 110 40.75 -20.37 7.22
CA GLU A 110 40.14 -20.62 5.91
C GLU A 110 38.70 -21.12 6.10
N LEU A 111 37.76 -20.54 5.36
CA LEU A 111 36.33 -20.84 5.45
C LEU A 111 35.66 -20.76 4.09
N VAL A 112 34.40 -21.17 4.05
CA VAL A 112 33.51 -21.05 2.90
C VAL A 112 32.41 -20.03 3.21
N PRO A 113 32.37 -18.88 2.51
CA PRO A 113 31.24 -17.97 2.55
C PRO A 113 30.05 -18.58 1.77
N ALA A 114 28.93 -18.76 2.45
CA ALA A 114 27.71 -19.36 1.91
C ALA A 114 26.54 -18.36 2.01
N VAL A 115 26.21 -17.74 0.87
CA VAL A 115 25.12 -16.75 0.78
C VAL A 115 23.76 -17.45 0.79
N ASP A 116 22.73 -16.79 1.32
CA ASP A 116 21.34 -17.14 1.09
C ASP A 116 20.94 -16.78 -0.36
N TYR A 117 21.19 -17.71 -1.29
CA TYR A 117 20.89 -17.52 -2.71
C TYR A 117 19.39 -17.41 -3.01
N VAL A 118 18.51 -17.96 -2.17
CA VAL A 118 17.06 -17.77 -2.33
C VAL A 118 16.69 -16.31 -2.08
N ARG A 119 17.25 -15.70 -1.02
CA ARG A 119 17.08 -14.26 -0.78
C ARG A 119 17.75 -13.43 -1.86
N ARG A 120 18.98 -13.76 -2.28
CA ARG A 120 19.68 -13.04 -3.35
C ARG A 120 18.90 -13.07 -4.66
N PHE A 121 18.33 -14.20 -5.03
CA PHE A 121 17.51 -14.33 -6.24
C PHE A 121 16.32 -13.36 -6.20
N ARG A 122 15.63 -13.24 -5.06
CA ARG A 122 14.52 -12.28 -4.88
C ARG A 122 14.98 -10.82 -4.96
N LEU A 123 16.19 -10.51 -4.46
CA LEU A 123 16.79 -9.19 -4.62
C LEU A 123 17.15 -8.93 -6.09
N ALA A 124 17.73 -9.91 -6.78
CA ALA A 124 18.06 -9.82 -8.19
C ALA A 124 16.80 -9.66 -9.06
N GLN A 125 15.68 -10.31 -8.71
CA GLN A 125 14.37 -10.07 -9.34
C GLN A 125 13.96 -8.60 -9.21
N HIS A 126 13.98 -8.06 -7.99
CA HIS A 126 13.63 -6.66 -7.79
C HIS A 126 14.65 -5.69 -8.44
N HIS A 127 15.93 -6.02 -8.47
CA HIS A 127 16.95 -5.18 -9.11
C HIS A 127 16.80 -5.16 -10.64
N THR A 128 16.70 -6.32 -11.29
CA THR A 128 16.40 -6.39 -12.73
C THR A 128 15.05 -5.73 -13.03
N GLY A 129 14.06 -5.86 -12.13
CA GLY A 129 12.79 -5.16 -12.21
C GLY A 129 12.93 -3.63 -12.17
N THR A 130 13.87 -3.08 -11.40
CA THR A 130 14.19 -1.65 -11.37
C THR A 130 14.72 -1.17 -12.72
N HIS A 131 15.65 -1.92 -13.34
CA HIS A 131 16.18 -1.61 -14.68
C HIS A 131 15.09 -1.60 -15.75
N LEU A 132 14.19 -2.59 -15.70
CA LEU A 132 13.07 -2.66 -16.63
C LEU A 132 12.03 -1.57 -16.36
N LEU A 133 11.78 -1.20 -15.11
CA LEU A 133 10.89 -0.09 -14.74
C LEU A 133 11.44 1.26 -15.23
N ASN A 134 12.73 1.52 -15.03
CA ASN A 134 13.39 2.74 -15.50
C ASN A 134 13.27 2.87 -17.03
N PHE A 135 13.57 1.79 -17.74
CA PHE A 135 13.39 1.70 -19.18
C PHE A 135 11.93 1.91 -19.61
N ALA A 136 10.98 1.22 -18.98
CA ALA A 136 9.56 1.31 -19.30
C ALA A 136 8.97 2.71 -19.05
N LEU A 137 9.36 3.37 -17.95
CA LEU A 137 8.94 4.74 -17.66
C LEU A 137 9.40 5.70 -18.77
N ARG A 138 10.64 5.57 -19.23
CA ARG A 138 11.17 6.37 -20.34
C ARG A 138 10.41 6.10 -21.63
N GLU A 139 10.26 4.84 -22.01
CA GLU A 139 9.55 4.45 -23.22
C GLU A 139 8.13 5.02 -23.24
N VAL A 140 7.39 4.90 -22.14
CA VAL A 140 6.00 5.37 -22.09
C VAL A 140 5.91 6.90 -22.03
N LEU A 141 6.67 7.53 -21.13
CA LEU A 141 6.53 8.96 -20.88
C LEU A 141 7.15 9.82 -21.98
N ILE A 142 8.32 9.43 -22.52
CA ILE A 142 8.95 10.17 -23.63
C ILE A 142 8.10 10.03 -24.89
N ARG A 143 7.53 8.85 -25.18
CA ARG A 143 6.58 8.70 -26.29
C ARG A 143 5.36 9.61 -26.13
N LYS A 144 4.79 9.71 -24.92
CA LYS A 144 3.63 10.57 -24.61
C LYS A 144 3.96 12.06 -24.77
N LEU A 145 5.17 12.49 -24.40
CA LEU A 145 5.65 13.86 -24.63
C LEU A 145 5.78 14.15 -26.14
N ARG A 146 6.41 13.25 -26.89
CA ARG A 146 6.60 13.38 -28.35
C ARG A 146 5.30 13.36 -29.15
N SER A 147 4.26 12.66 -28.67
CA SER A 147 2.94 12.62 -29.32
C SER A 147 2.01 13.80 -28.94
N GLY A 148 2.50 14.79 -28.18
CA GLY A 148 1.71 15.95 -27.77
C GLY A 148 0.56 15.60 -26.82
N GLY A 149 0.68 14.52 -26.04
CA GLY A 149 -0.32 14.09 -25.06
C GLY A 149 -1.62 13.51 -25.64
N LYS A 150 -1.71 13.27 -26.96
CA LYS A 150 -2.81 12.53 -27.57
C LYS A 150 -2.44 11.05 -27.67
N ALA A 151 -3.26 10.19 -27.07
CA ALA A 151 -3.22 8.75 -27.35
C ALA A 151 -3.54 8.56 -28.84
N SER A 152 -2.63 7.96 -29.60
CA SER A 152 -2.89 7.68 -31.02
C SER A 152 -4.05 6.67 -31.13
N ALA A 153 -5.17 7.13 -31.69
CA ALA A 153 -6.38 6.33 -31.90
C ALA A 153 -6.32 5.48 -33.18
N ASN A 154 -5.20 5.45 -33.90
CA ASN A 154 -5.02 4.60 -35.07
C ASN A 154 -3.69 3.84 -34.99
N GLY A 155 -3.80 2.51 -35.07
CA GLY A 155 -2.67 1.59 -35.08
C GLY A 155 -1.84 1.78 -36.35
N ASP A 156 -0.68 2.39 -36.18
CA ASP A 156 0.35 2.45 -37.20
C ASP A 156 1.18 1.16 -37.11
N LYS A 157 1.30 0.43 -38.22
CA LYS A 157 1.72 -0.98 -38.26
C LYS A 157 3.00 -1.15 -39.06
N ARG A 158 4.08 -1.50 -38.37
CA ARG A 158 5.14 -2.39 -38.87
C ARG A 158 5.49 -3.42 -37.81
N GLU A 159 5.60 -4.66 -38.24
CA GLU A 159 6.23 -5.76 -37.49
C GLU A 159 7.74 -5.61 -37.64
N ASP A 160 8.45 -5.50 -36.52
CA ASP A 160 9.84 -5.94 -36.50
C ASP A 160 9.87 -7.48 -36.54
N THR A 161 11.01 -8.06 -36.90
CA THR A 161 11.16 -9.53 -36.97
C THR A 161 11.09 -10.22 -35.60
N ASN A 162 10.78 -9.48 -34.52
CA ASN A 162 10.73 -9.94 -33.12
C ASN A 162 9.44 -9.55 -32.35
N GLY A 163 8.39 -9.08 -33.03
CA GLY A 163 7.03 -8.92 -32.47
C GLY A 163 6.76 -7.68 -31.62
N ILE A 164 7.60 -6.63 -31.66
CA ILE A 164 7.36 -5.35 -30.98
C ILE A 164 6.60 -4.41 -31.93
N ARG A 165 5.46 -3.90 -31.47
CA ARG A 165 4.69 -2.87 -32.17
C ARG A 165 5.29 -1.49 -31.84
N ILE A 166 5.93 -0.84 -32.81
CA ILE A 166 6.52 0.51 -32.65
C ILE A 166 6.01 1.44 -33.77
N CYS A 167 5.73 2.70 -33.43
CA CYS A 167 5.37 3.76 -34.37
C CYS A 167 6.64 4.44 -34.91
N GLU A 168 6.78 4.45 -36.24
CA GLU A 168 7.95 4.94 -36.99
C GLU A 168 8.20 6.46 -36.78
N SER A 169 7.19 7.24 -36.41
CA SER A 169 7.33 8.70 -36.23
C SER A 169 8.03 9.13 -34.92
N CYS A 170 8.31 8.19 -34.00
CA CYS A 170 9.00 8.48 -32.75
C CYS A 170 10.53 8.41 -32.85
N LEU A 171 11.06 7.97 -34.00
CA LEU A 171 12.48 7.70 -34.27
C LEU A 171 13.28 8.93 -34.75
N ASN A 172 12.62 10.06 -35.00
CA ASN A 172 13.36 11.30 -35.27
C ASN A 172 13.97 11.81 -33.97
N GLU A 173 15.27 11.59 -33.81
CA GLU A 173 16.13 12.15 -32.77
C GLU A 173 16.19 13.68 -32.93
N LYS A 174 15.20 14.38 -32.38
CA LYS A 174 15.52 15.64 -31.73
C LYS A 174 16.14 15.30 -30.38
N GLU A 175 17.32 15.85 -30.13
CA GLU A 175 17.90 15.91 -28.78
C GLU A 175 16.80 16.30 -27.80
N LEU A 176 16.58 15.49 -26.76
CA LEU A 176 15.66 15.82 -25.68
C LEU A 176 16.12 17.15 -25.08
N GLU A 177 15.25 18.16 -25.03
CA GLU A 177 15.59 19.43 -24.40
C GLU A 177 15.87 19.21 -22.89
N ASP A 178 16.69 20.07 -22.26
CA ASP A 178 16.94 20.02 -20.82
C ASP A 178 15.62 20.05 -20.04
N GLY A 179 15.25 18.91 -19.45
CA GLY A 179 13.98 18.71 -18.73
C GLY A 179 13.02 17.67 -19.32
N GLU A 180 13.30 17.12 -20.51
CA GLU A 180 12.45 16.10 -21.16
C GLU A 180 12.86 14.64 -20.85
N ASP A 181 13.93 14.44 -20.07
CA ASP A 181 14.46 13.11 -19.74
C ASP A 181 14.00 12.61 -18.35
N ILE A 182 13.64 11.33 -18.28
CA ILE A 182 13.26 10.66 -17.03
C ILE A 182 14.54 10.21 -16.31
N GLN A 183 15.10 11.11 -15.51
CA GLN A 183 16.31 10.84 -14.73
C GLN A 183 15.98 10.16 -13.40
N GLN A 184 16.76 9.13 -13.05
CA GLN A 184 16.74 8.55 -11.71
C GLN A 184 17.15 9.60 -10.65
N LYS A 185 16.39 9.64 -9.55
CA LYS A 185 16.63 10.46 -8.36
C LYS A 185 16.85 9.64 -7.09
N GLY A 186 16.56 8.34 -7.13
CA GLY A 186 16.77 7.43 -6.01
C GLY A 186 16.31 6.03 -6.35
N SER A 187 16.91 5.04 -5.70
CA SER A 187 16.55 3.62 -5.81
C SER A 187 16.61 2.96 -4.44
N LEU A 188 15.82 1.92 -4.24
CA LEU A 188 15.92 0.99 -3.12
C LEU A 188 15.36 -0.37 -3.56
N VAL A 189 16.12 -1.43 -3.30
CA VAL A 189 15.79 -2.82 -3.64
C VAL A 189 15.79 -3.62 -2.34
N GLU A 190 14.61 -4.12 -1.97
CA GLU A 190 14.37 -4.98 -0.81
C GLU A 190 13.78 -6.33 -1.28
N VAL A 191 13.70 -7.29 -0.36
CA VAL A 191 13.22 -8.66 -0.69
C VAL A 191 11.76 -8.68 -1.19
N LYS A 192 10.92 -7.77 -0.72
CA LYS A 192 9.47 -7.74 -1.00
C LYS A 192 9.04 -6.67 -1.99
N ARG A 193 9.90 -5.71 -2.31
CA ARG A 193 9.57 -4.55 -3.14
C ARG A 193 10.82 -3.86 -3.66
N LEU A 194 10.63 -3.08 -4.71
CA LEU A 194 11.55 -2.05 -5.16
C LEU A 194 10.88 -0.68 -5.08
N ARG A 195 11.71 0.36 -4.95
CA ARG A 195 11.30 1.77 -4.96
C ARG A 195 12.21 2.51 -5.94
N PHE A 196 11.60 3.24 -6.85
CA PHE A 196 12.30 4.01 -7.86
C PHE A 196 11.78 5.44 -7.88
N ASP A 197 12.69 6.39 -7.67
CA ASP A 197 12.39 7.82 -7.69
C ASP A 197 12.93 8.40 -9.00
N TYR A 198 12.13 9.20 -9.69
CA TYR A 198 12.48 9.77 -10.99
C TYR A 198 12.03 11.22 -11.13
N ALA A 199 12.69 11.94 -12.04
CA ALA A 199 12.29 13.30 -12.43
C ALA A 199 10.95 13.26 -13.15
N GLY A 200 9.92 13.86 -12.55
CA GLY A 200 8.57 13.87 -13.10
C GLY A 200 7.67 14.89 -12.42
N GLU A 201 6.85 15.60 -13.21
CA GLU A 201 5.93 16.61 -12.68
C GLU A 201 4.53 16.06 -12.42
N LYS A 202 4.01 15.26 -13.35
CA LYS A 202 2.60 14.83 -13.37
C LYS A 202 2.43 13.41 -12.82
N PRO A 203 1.31 13.13 -12.12
CA PRO A 203 0.97 11.77 -11.70
C PRO A 203 0.82 10.84 -12.88
N LEU A 204 1.16 9.56 -12.66
CA LEU A 204 0.89 8.53 -13.65
C LEU A 204 -0.61 8.23 -13.66
N GLU A 205 -1.22 8.41 -14.82
CA GLU A 205 -2.59 7.98 -15.08
C GLU A 205 -2.66 6.45 -15.11
N ASN A 206 -3.86 5.88 -14.99
CA ASN A 206 -3.99 4.41 -14.99
C ASN A 206 -3.48 3.80 -16.31
N GLU A 207 -3.70 4.51 -17.42
CA GLU A 207 -3.23 4.14 -18.74
C GLU A 207 -1.69 4.13 -18.81
N ASP A 208 -1.03 5.11 -18.17
CA ASP A 208 0.43 5.17 -18.10
C ASP A 208 0.99 4.01 -17.27
N ILE A 209 0.36 3.72 -16.12
CA ILE A 209 0.75 2.59 -15.24
C ILE A 209 0.63 1.26 -15.99
N ILE A 210 -0.50 1.04 -16.68
CA ILE A 210 -0.71 -0.17 -17.49
C ILE A 210 0.33 -0.27 -18.59
N ALA A 211 0.61 0.82 -19.31
CA ALA A 211 1.59 0.83 -20.38
C ALA A 211 3.00 0.51 -19.87
N VAL A 212 3.39 1.06 -18.71
CA VAL A 212 4.69 0.79 -18.08
C VAL A 212 4.79 -0.68 -17.67
N GLU A 213 3.77 -1.22 -17.00
CA GLU A 213 3.75 -2.64 -16.64
C GLU A 213 3.80 -3.55 -17.87
N ASN A 214 3.12 -3.18 -18.97
CA ASN A 214 3.11 -3.96 -20.19
C ASN A 214 4.49 -4.01 -20.86
N VAL A 215 5.24 -2.91 -20.90
CA VAL A 215 6.62 -2.93 -21.41
C VAL A 215 7.49 -3.91 -20.62
N VAL A 216 7.37 -3.91 -19.28
CA VAL A 216 8.10 -4.87 -18.43
C VAL A 216 7.64 -6.30 -18.72
N LYS A 217 6.32 -6.55 -18.79
CA LYS A 217 5.76 -7.88 -19.08
C LYS A 217 6.14 -8.39 -20.47
N ASP A 218 6.27 -7.51 -21.45
CA ASP A 218 6.73 -7.87 -22.79
C ASP A 218 8.20 -8.31 -22.77
N CYS A 219 9.07 -7.63 -22.00
CA CYS A 219 10.44 -8.08 -21.78
C CYS A 219 10.51 -9.47 -21.12
N ILE A 220 9.62 -9.74 -20.14
CA ILE A 220 9.50 -11.05 -19.48
C ILE A 220 9.05 -12.12 -20.50
N ALA A 221 7.98 -11.83 -21.26
CA ALA A 221 7.38 -12.76 -22.23
C ALA A 221 8.34 -13.11 -23.38
N GLN A 222 9.15 -12.14 -23.82
CA GLN A 222 10.19 -12.34 -24.83
C GLN A 222 11.43 -13.07 -24.27
N ALA A 223 11.47 -13.36 -22.97
CA ALA A 223 12.61 -13.97 -22.29
C ALA A 223 13.93 -13.25 -22.65
N ARG A 224 13.93 -11.92 -22.53
CA ARG A 224 15.11 -11.12 -22.90
C ARG A 224 16.32 -11.48 -22.06
N PRO A 225 17.48 -11.76 -22.67
CA PRO A 225 18.68 -12.08 -21.92
C PRO A 225 19.19 -10.85 -21.17
N VAL A 226 19.82 -11.08 -20.02
CA VAL A 226 20.50 -10.06 -19.23
C VAL A 226 22.00 -10.30 -19.37
N HIS A 227 22.68 -9.32 -19.97
CA HIS A 227 24.10 -9.34 -20.23
C HIS A 227 24.81 -8.38 -19.30
N TYR A 228 26.04 -8.71 -18.91
CA TYR A 228 26.92 -7.78 -18.21
C TYR A 228 28.38 -8.00 -18.58
N LYS A 229 29.18 -6.92 -18.62
CA LYS A 229 30.62 -6.98 -18.91
C LYS A 229 31.33 -5.77 -18.31
N GLU A 230 32.58 -5.94 -17.93
CA GLU A 230 33.48 -4.81 -17.63
C GLU A 230 33.97 -4.18 -18.94
N VAL A 231 33.82 -2.87 -19.06
CA VAL A 231 34.14 -2.08 -20.25
C VAL A 231 34.94 -0.85 -19.81
N PRO A 232 35.96 -0.38 -20.56
CA PRO A 232 36.60 0.90 -20.26
C PRO A 232 35.57 2.01 -20.15
N LEU A 233 35.65 2.82 -19.09
CA LEU A 233 34.62 3.81 -18.77
C LEU A 233 34.36 4.78 -19.93
N GLU A 234 35.42 5.23 -20.60
CA GLU A 234 35.32 6.13 -21.76
C GLU A 234 34.52 5.51 -22.92
N GLN A 235 34.66 4.19 -23.13
CA GLN A 235 33.95 3.47 -24.18
C GLN A 235 32.50 3.21 -23.79
N ALA A 236 32.24 2.83 -22.54
CA ALA A 236 30.89 2.62 -22.03
C ALA A 236 30.04 3.88 -22.17
N MET A 237 30.58 5.05 -21.82
CA MET A 237 29.86 6.33 -21.90
C MET A 237 29.45 6.74 -23.32
N LYS A 238 29.97 6.09 -24.38
CA LYS A 238 29.58 6.33 -25.78
C LYS A 238 28.42 5.44 -26.24
N ILE A 239 28.01 4.45 -25.45
CA ILE A 239 26.93 3.51 -25.82
C ILE A 239 25.58 4.27 -25.91
N PRO A 240 24.88 4.22 -27.04
CA PRO A 240 23.58 4.87 -27.20
C PRO A 240 22.55 4.35 -26.20
N GLY A 241 21.82 5.27 -25.56
CA GLY A 241 20.79 4.93 -24.58
C GLY A 241 21.29 4.49 -23.20
N LEU A 242 22.60 4.32 -23.01
CA LEU A 242 23.20 3.98 -21.73
C LEU A 242 22.89 5.03 -20.67
N ARG A 243 22.54 4.57 -19.47
CA ARG A 243 22.27 5.41 -18.31
C ARG A 243 23.29 5.19 -17.21
N ALA A 244 23.72 6.31 -16.64
CA ALA A 244 24.53 6.39 -15.44
C ALA A 244 23.80 7.29 -14.45
N VAL A 245 23.99 7.04 -13.15
CA VAL A 245 23.42 7.90 -12.10
C VAL A 245 24.28 9.15 -11.98
N PHE A 246 23.63 10.31 -12.13
CA PHE A 246 24.34 11.59 -12.06
C PHE A 246 24.95 11.82 -10.67
N GLY A 247 26.24 12.15 -10.64
CA GLY A 247 26.99 12.41 -9.40
C GLY A 247 27.61 11.18 -8.76
N GLU A 248 27.40 9.98 -9.31
CA GLU A 248 28.15 8.79 -8.90
C GLU A 248 29.53 8.74 -9.56
N VAL A 249 30.51 8.21 -8.83
CA VAL A 249 31.84 7.91 -9.35
C VAL A 249 31.91 6.43 -9.69
N TYR A 250 32.11 6.14 -10.97
CA TYR A 250 32.25 4.77 -11.46
C TYR A 250 33.74 4.39 -11.58
N PRO A 251 34.11 3.13 -11.24
CA PRO A 251 35.47 2.63 -11.46
C PRO A 251 35.77 2.50 -12.96
N ASP A 252 37.05 2.42 -13.30
CA ASP A 252 37.53 2.07 -14.65
C ASP A 252 38.41 0.80 -14.56
N PRO A 253 38.05 -0.32 -15.20
CA PRO A 253 36.86 -0.51 -16.03
C PRO A 253 35.54 -0.47 -15.23
N VAL A 254 34.44 -0.13 -15.91
CA VAL A 254 33.10 -0.09 -15.33
C VAL A 254 32.26 -1.28 -15.78
N ARG A 255 31.40 -1.78 -14.90
CA ARG A 255 30.43 -2.83 -15.25
C ARG A 255 29.20 -2.23 -15.95
N VAL A 256 29.00 -2.62 -17.20
CA VAL A 256 27.79 -2.32 -17.98
C VAL A 256 26.84 -3.51 -17.87
N VAL A 257 25.56 -3.23 -17.66
CA VAL A 257 24.48 -4.20 -17.63
C VAL A 257 23.47 -3.85 -18.72
N SER A 258 23.02 -4.86 -19.48
CA SER A 258 22.03 -4.72 -20.53
C SER A 258 20.94 -5.77 -20.40
N VAL A 259 19.67 -5.38 -20.59
CA VAL A 259 18.55 -6.31 -20.74
C VAL A 259 18.03 -6.25 -22.17
N GLY A 260 18.34 -7.28 -22.96
CA GLY A 260 17.97 -7.41 -24.37
C GLY A 260 19.17 -7.55 -25.31
N GLU A 261 20.05 -6.54 -25.36
CA GLU A 261 21.18 -6.49 -26.29
C GLU A 261 22.49 -6.95 -25.64
N ASP A 262 23.36 -7.61 -26.41
CA ASP A 262 24.68 -8.02 -25.94
C ASP A 262 25.65 -6.83 -25.86
N ILE A 263 26.57 -6.87 -24.87
CA ILE A 263 27.45 -5.72 -24.60
C ILE A 263 28.44 -5.46 -25.74
N GLU A 264 28.84 -6.47 -26.50
CA GLU A 264 29.81 -6.30 -27.59
C GLU A 264 29.18 -5.57 -28.78
N SER A 265 27.95 -5.93 -29.14
CA SER A 265 27.15 -5.22 -30.15
C SER A 265 26.86 -3.78 -29.74
N LEU A 266 26.53 -3.54 -28.47
CA LEU A 266 26.32 -2.18 -27.94
C LEU A 266 27.57 -1.31 -28.04
N VAL A 267 28.73 -1.87 -27.73
CA VAL A 267 30.02 -1.18 -27.86
C VAL A 267 30.36 -0.92 -29.33
N ALA A 268 30.13 -1.89 -30.22
CA ALA A 268 30.36 -1.70 -31.66
C ALA A 268 29.42 -0.65 -32.27
N LEU A 269 28.18 -0.55 -31.78
CA LEU A 269 27.19 0.44 -32.21
C LEU A 269 27.64 1.87 -31.87
N ALA A 270 28.33 2.05 -30.74
CA ALA A 270 28.87 3.34 -30.32
C ALA A 270 29.88 3.94 -31.32
N ASP A 271 30.55 3.09 -32.10
CA ASP A 271 31.51 3.49 -33.13
C ASP A 271 30.87 3.63 -34.53
N SER A 272 29.55 3.42 -34.66
CA SER A 272 28.84 3.47 -35.94
C SER A 272 28.49 4.91 -36.37
N SER A 273 28.33 5.12 -37.68
CA SER A 273 27.99 6.43 -38.25
C SER A 273 26.52 6.86 -38.08
N GLN A 274 25.65 5.95 -37.64
CA GLN A 274 24.23 6.17 -37.38
C GLN A 274 23.79 5.31 -36.19
N PRO A 275 24.14 5.70 -34.96
CA PRO A 275 23.81 4.93 -33.78
C PRO A 275 22.33 5.10 -33.42
N GLU A 276 21.45 4.24 -33.93
CA GLU A 276 20.07 4.19 -33.42
C GLU A 276 20.06 3.63 -32.00
N THR A 277 19.34 4.29 -31.08
CA THR A 277 19.23 3.79 -29.71
C THR A 277 18.53 2.43 -29.70
N PRO A 278 19.18 1.36 -29.21
CA PRO A 278 18.56 0.04 -29.18
C PRO A 278 17.42 0.01 -28.16
N PHE A 279 16.41 -0.82 -28.43
CA PHE A 279 15.31 -1.05 -27.49
C PHE A 279 15.78 -2.00 -26.38
N ALA A 280 16.61 -1.49 -25.47
CA ALA A 280 17.15 -2.22 -24.33
C ALA A 280 17.33 -1.31 -23.11
N SER A 281 17.24 -1.90 -21.92
CA SER A 281 17.68 -1.24 -20.69
C SER A 281 19.19 -1.41 -20.57
N ILE A 282 19.94 -0.31 -20.60
CA ILE A 282 21.41 -0.30 -20.59
C ILE A 282 21.89 0.66 -19.51
N GLU A 283 22.60 0.15 -18.50
CA GLU A 283 22.99 0.93 -17.33
C GLU A 283 24.38 0.56 -16.79
N LEU A 284 25.06 1.51 -16.16
CA LEU A 284 26.23 1.23 -15.32
C LEU A 284 25.75 0.72 -13.96
N CYS A 285 25.96 -0.56 -13.67
CA CYS A 285 25.45 -1.16 -12.44
C CYS A 285 26.35 -2.27 -11.87
N GLY A 286 26.69 -2.12 -10.60
CA GLY A 286 27.46 -3.11 -9.84
C GLY A 286 26.61 -4.15 -9.09
N GLY A 287 25.28 -4.12 -9.24
CA GLY A 287 24.35 -4.97 -8.50
C GLY A 287 24.25 -6.41 -8.98
N THR A 288 23.52 -7.23 -8.22
CA THR A 288 23.17 -8.60 -8.65
C THR A 288 21.94 -8.56 -9.55
N HIS A 289 21.96 -9.31 -10.65
CA HIS A 289 20.87 -9.35 -11.63
C HIS A 289 20.49 -10.79 -11.99
N LEU A 290 19.29 -10.95 -12.53
CA LEU A 290 18.88 -12.18 -13.22
C LEU A 290 19.74 -12.39 -14.48
N HIS A 291 19.74 -13.59 -15.05
CA HIS A 291 20.33 -13.86 -16.37
C HIS A 291 19.33 -13.69 -17.51
N ASN A 292 18.04 -13.73 -17.19
CA ASN A 292 16.98 -13.59 -18.17
C ASN A 292 15.75 -12.93 -17.55
N ALA A 293 15.13 -12.01 -18.28
CA ALA A 293 13.94 -11.29 -17.84
C ALA A 293 12.75 -12.23 -17.56
N SER A 294 12.67 -13.40 -18.20
CA SER A 294 11.62 -14.40 -17.90
C SER A 294 11.68 -14.90 -16.44
N GLN A 295 12.85 -14.87 -15.79
CA GLN A 295 13.02 -15.27 -14.39
C GLN A 295 12.38 -14.28 -13.41
N LEU A 296 12.09 -13.06 -13.88
CA LEU A 296 11.29 -12.11 -13.13
C LEU A 296 9.90 -12.69 -12.85
N SER A 297 9.39 -13.56 -13.74
CA SER A 297 8.08 -14.22 -13.74
C SER A 297 6.90 -13.25 -13.83
N ASP A 298 6.89 -12.19 -13.02
CA ASP A 298 5.78 -11.26 -12.92
C ASP A 298 6.20 -9.89 -12.37
N PHE A 299 5.42 -8.84 -12.65
CA PHE A 299 5.70 -7.46 -12.23
C PHE A 299 4.43 -6.63 -12.03
N CYS A 300 4.35 -5.82 -10.98
CA CYS A 300 3.28 -4.84 -10.79
C CYS A 300 3.73 -3.59 -10.03
N ILE A 301 3.15 -2.45 -10.38
CA ILE A 301 3.27 -1.20 -9.63
C ILE A 301 2.27 -1.24 -8.47
N LEU A 302 2.75 -0.98 -7.26
CA LEU A 302 1.98 -1.03 -6.02
C LEU A 302 1.51 0.36 -5.58
N SER A 303 2.34 1.38 -5.77
CA SER A 303 2.01 2.77 -5.47
C SER A 303 2.78 3.76 -6.32
N GLU A 304 2.22 4.96 -6.43
CA GLU A 304 2.79 6.09 -7.15
C GLU A 304 2.47 7.37 -6.36
N GLU A 305 3.50 8.16 -6.04
CA GLU A 305 3.36 9.38 -5.24
C GLU A 305 4.37 10.48 -5.62
N SER A 306 4.05 11.72 -5.25
CA SER A 306 5.00 12.85 -5.32
C SER A 306 5.82 12.90 -4.04
N VAL A 307 7.15 12.92 -4.15
CA VAL A 307 8.06 12.99 -2.99
C VAL A 307 8.55 14.41 -2.74
N ALA A 308 8.81 15.15 -3.82
CA ALA A 308 9.23 16.54 -3.79
C ALA A 308 8.79 17.22 -5.10
N LYS A 309 8.96 18.54 -5.20
CA LYS A 309 8.68 19.27 -6.44
C LYS A 309 9.53 18.68 -7.58
N GLY A 310 8.87 18.16 -8.63
CA GLY A 310 9.52 17.58 -9.80
C GLY A 310 10.10 16.18 -9.60
N VAL A 311 9.81 15.51 -8.47
CA VAL A 311 10.28 14.15 -8.18
C VAL A 311 9.11 13.26 -7.78
N ARG A 312 8.95 12.15 -8.52
CA ARG A 312 7.92 11.14 -8.25
C ARG A 312 8.55 9.82 -7.87
N ARG A 313 7.79 9.01 -7.14
CA ARG A 313 8.19 7.70 -6.65
C ARG A 313 7.20 6.66 -7.10
N VAL A 314 7.75 5.59 -7.66
CA VAL A 314 7.03 4.34 -7.91
C VAL A 314 7.55 3.30 -6.93
N VAL A 315 6.64 2.59 -6.28
CA VAL A 315 6.94 1.34 -5.57
C VAL A 315 6.34 0.21 -6.38
N ALA A 316 7.13 -0.82 -6.65
CA ALA A 316 6.71 -1.98 -7.43
C ALA A 316 7.16 -3.27 -6.74
N ALA A 317 6.58 -4.38 -7.18
CA ALA A 317 7.00 -5.73 -6.82
C ALA A 317 7.31 -6.53 -8.08
N ALA A 318 8.24 -7.47 -7.94
CA ALA A 318 8.64 -8.43 -8.97
C ALA A 318 8.58 -9.85 -8.39
N GLY A 319 8.47 -10.86 -9.26
CA GLY A 319 8.51 -12.27 -8.86
C GLY A 319 7.38 -12.67 -7.92
N ASP A 320 7.71 -13.46 -6.90
CA ASP A 320 6.77 -13.98 -5.91
C ASP A 320 5.90 -12.87 -5.29
N ALA A 321 6.51 -11.72 -4.97
CA ALA A 321 5.80 -10.61 -4.33
C ALA A 321 4.75 -9.97 -5.26
N ALA A 322 5.03 -9.92 -6.57
CA ALA A 322 4.07 -9.41 -7.55
C ALA A 322 2.90 -10.40 -7.76
N PHE A 323 3.23 -11.69 -7.79
CA PHE A 323 2.24 -12.76 -7.88
C PHE A 323 1.30 -12.77 -6.66
N GLU A 324 1.86 -12.67 -5.44
CA GLU A 324 1.09 -12.58 -4.19
C GLU A 324 0.14 -11.37 -4.20
N ALA A 325 0.63 -10.20 -4.59
CA ALA A 325 -0.16 -8.98 -4.70
C ALA A 325 -1.34 -9.13 -5.70
N ARG A 326 -1.10 -9.77 -6.84
CA ARG A 326 -2.15 -10.04 -7.85
C ARG A 326 -3.19 -11.03 -7.35
N LYS A 327 -2.76 -12.12 -6.71
CA LYS A 327 -3.66 -13.11 -6.14
C LYS A 327 -4.58 -12.48 -5.08
N GLU A 328 -4.03 -11.65 -4.19
CA GLU A 328 -4.82 -10.95 -3.19
C GLU A 328 -5.83 -9.96 -3.82
N LEU A 329 -5.43 -9.28 -4.90
CA LEU A 329 -6.34 -8.44 -5.68
C LEU A 329 -7.50 -9.25 -6.29
N GLU A 330 -7.24 -10.42 -6.88
CA GLU A 330 -8.28 -11.29 -7.45
C GLU A 330 -9.29 -11.75 -6.38
N GLU A 331 -8.81 -12.10 -5.18
CA GLU A 331 -9.66 -12.47 -4.04
C GLU A 331 -10.55 -11.28 -3.58
N LEU A 332 -9.98 -10.07 -3.56
CA LEU A 332 -10.74 -8.85 -3.26
C LEU A 332 -11.73 -8.51 -4.36
N GLU A 333 -11.38 -8.67 -5.63
CA GLU A 333 -12.29 -8.44 -6.76
C GLU A 333 -13.51 -9.37 -6.70
N GLU A 334 -13.34 -10.63 -6.26
CA GLU A 334 -14.47 -11.52 -5.98
C GLU A 334 -15.35 -11.01 -4.82
N ALA A 335 -14.73 -10.55 -3.72
CA ALA A 335 -15.49 -9.95 -2.64
C ALA A 335 -16.24 -8.67 -3.07
N PHE A 336 -15.69 -7.89 -3.99
CA PHE A 336 -16.33 -6.69 -4.52
C PHE A 336 -17.44 -7.00 -5.54
N ARG A 337 -17.39 -8.17 -6.21
CA ARG A 337 -18.53 -8.66 -7.00
C ARG A 337 -19.77 -8.86 -6.13
N SER A 338 -19.62 -9.34 -4.87
CA SER A 338 -20.77 -9.43 -3.95
C SER A 338 -21.35 -8.06 -3.62
N LEU A 339 -20.50 -7.06 -3.35
CA LEU A 339 -20.92 -5.66 -3.14
C LEU A 339 -21.68 -5.09 -4.35
N ALA A 340 -21.19 -5.33 -5.56
CA ALA A 340 -21.82 -4.84 -6.79
C ALA A 340 -23.23 -5.44 -7.00
N SER A 341 -23.41 -6.71 -6.63
CA SER A 341 -24.67 -7.44 -6.72
C SER A 341 -25.60 -7.26 -5.51
N ALA A 342 -25.16 -6.55 -4.47
CA ALA A 342 -25.90 -6.43 -3.23
C ALA A 342 -27.29 -5.80 -3.45
N PRO A 343 -28.35 -6.30 -2.78
CA PRO A 343 -29.65 -5.67 -2.81
C PRO A 343 -29.53 -4.19 -2.43
N ARG A 344 -30.26 -3.31 -3.14
CA ARG A 344 -30.33 -1.88 -2.83
C ARG A 344 -31.28 -1.60 -1.66
N GLU A 345 -31.13 -2.40 -0.61
CA GLU A 345 -31.78 -2.29 0.68
C GLU A 345 -30.74 -1.85 1.71
N LEU A 346 -31.14 -0.99 2.65
CA LEU A 346 -30.20 -0.33 3.56
C LEU A 346 -29.33 -1.31 4.35
N ALA A 347 -29.93 -2.27 5.06
CA ALA A 347 -29.20 -3.18 5.93
C ALA A 347 -28.25 -4.10 5.15
N ALA A 348 -28.69 -4.58 3.98
CA ALA A 348 -27.87 -5.42 3.12
C ALA A 348 -26.67 -4.65 2.55
N LEU A 349 -26.90 -3.45 2.01
CA LEU A 349 -25.84 -2.63 1.44
C LEU A 349 -24.86 -2.14 2.52
N GLU A 350 -25.34 -1.77 3.71
CA GLU A 350 -24.50 -1.35 4.84
C GLU A 350 -23.53 -2.46 5.25
N LYS A 351 -24.03 -3.71 5.36
CA LYS A 351 -23.21 -4.88 5.66
C LYS A 351 -22.15 -5.13 4.60
N GLU A 352 -22.51 -5.11 3.31
CA GLU A 352 -21.56 -5.36 2.22
C GLU A 352 -20.52 -4.23 2.09
N VAL A 353 -20.91 -2.97 2.28
CA VAL A 353 -19.97 -1.82 2.30
C VAL A 353 -18.97 -1.98 3.46
N ALA A 354 -19.45 -2.33 4.66
CA ALA A 354 -18.58 -2.54 5.82
C ALA A 354 -17.61 -3.71 5.60
N LYS A 355 -18.09 -4.83 5.03
CA LYS A 355 -17.27 -6.00 4.68
C LYS A 355 -16.19 -5.63 3.64
N ALA A 356 -16.59 -5.01 2.53
CA ALA A 356 -15.66 -4.62 1.47
C ALA A 356 -14.59 -3.65 1.97
N ARG A 357 -14.98 -2.68 2.81
CA ARG A 357 -14.04 -1.77 3.46
C ARG A 357 -13.06 -2.50 4.38
N GLY A 358 -13.56 -3.39 5.25
CA GLY A 358 -12.70 -4.15 6.16
C GLY A 358 -11.68 -5.04 5.43
N LEU A 359 -12.10 -5.67 4.33
CA LEU A 359 -11.20 -6.45 3.47
C LEU A 359 -10.15 -5.57 2.80
N LEU A 360 -10.54 -4.42 2.25
CA LEU A 360 -9.60 -3.50 1.60
C LEU A 360 -8.62 -2.85 2.59
N ASP A 361 -9.08 -2.49 3.79
CA ASP A 361 -8.25 -1.89 4.85
C ASP A 361 -7.26 -2.92 5.44
N GLY A 362 -7.62 -4.21 5.44
CA GLY A 362 -6.77 -5.31 5.91
C GLY A 362 -5.84 -5.91 4.84
N ALA A 363 -5.94 -5.45 3.59
CA ALA A 363 -5.18 -6.00 2.48
C ALA A 363 -3.69 -5.63 2.54
N GLY A 364 -2.85 -6.52 2.04
CA GLY A 364 -1.44 -6.27 1.77
C GLY A 364 -1.23 -5.29 0.60
N PRO A 365 0.01 -5.21 0.06
CA PRO A 365 0.28 -4.45 -1.14
C PRO A 365 -0.51 -5.00 -2.35
N LEU A 366 -1.24 -4.13 -3.04
CA LEU A 366 -2.07 -4.49 -4.20
C LEU A 366 -1.56 -3.78 -5.46
N PRO A 367 -1.72 -4.39 -6.66
CA PRO A 367 -1.51 -3.68 -7.92
C PRO A 367 -2.35 -2.39 -7.99
N LEU A 368 -1.68 -1.29 -8.31
CA LEU A 368 -2.18 0.08 -8.11
C LEU A 368 -3.48 0.36 -8.86
N VAL A 369 -3.59 -0.09 -10.11
CA VAL A 369 -4.78 0.16 -10.94
C VAL A 369 -5.99 -0.61 -10.40
N GLY A 370 -5.81 -1.87 -10.01
CA GLY A 370 -6.85 -2.67 -9.37
C GLY A 370 -7.30 -2.05 -8.06
N LYS A 371 -6.34 -1.64 -7.21
CA LYS A 371 -6.64 -0.91 -5.96
C LYS A 371 -7.46 0.35 -6.20
N ARG A 372 -7.08 1.19 -7.18
CA ARG A 372 -7.83 2.40 -7.56
C ARG A 372 -9.26 2.06 -8.00
N SER A 373 -9.44 0.96 -8.74
CA SER A 373 -10.77 0.46 -9.15
C SER A 373 -11.62 0.07 -7.95
N LEU A 374 -11.08 -0.73 -7.02
CA LEU A 374 -11.80 -1.17 -5.81
C LEU A 374 -12.18 0.02 -4.92
N VAL A 375 -11.27 0.97 -4.69
CA VAL A 375 -11.57 2.20 -3.93
C VAL A 375 -12.74 2.95 -4.57
N LYS A 376 -12.72 3.14 -5.90
CA LYS A 376 -13.80 3.82 -6.62
C LYS A 376 -15.14 3.09 -6.49
N GLN A 377 -15.16 1.76 -6.57
CA GLN A 377 -16.36 0.96 -6.37
C GLN A 377 -16.91 1.12 -4.94
N LEU A 378 -16.03 1.12 -3.93
CA LEU A 378 -16.41 1.33 -2.53
C LEU A 378 -17.01 2.72 -2.32
N GLU A 379 -16.40 3.77 -2.87
CA GLU A 379 -16.92 5.14 -2.81
C GLU A 379 -18.31 5.26 -3.46
N GLN A 380 -18.52 4.62 -4.61
CA GLN A 380 -19.83 4.59 -5.27
C GLN A 380 -20.88 3.88 -4.40
N ALA A 381 -20.53 2.75 -3.79
CA ALA A 381 -21.43 2.02 -2.90
C ALA A 381 -21.74 2.82 -1.62
N GLN A 382 -20.76 3.50 -1.04
CA GLN A 382 -20.95 4.40 0.09
C GLN A 382 -21.88 5.57 -0.26
N LYS A 383 -21.73 6.16 -1.45
CA LYS A 383 -22.64 7.21 -1.92
C LYS A 383 -24.06 6.68 -2.06
N ALA A 384 -24.24 5.50 -2.64
CA ALA A 384 -25.56 4.87 -2.76
C ALA A 384 -26.19 4.56 -1.40
N LEU A 385 -25.39 4.08 -0.43
CA LEU A 385 -25.83 3.83 0.93
C LEU A 385 -26.31 5.13 1.61
N LEU A 386 -25.57 6.22 1.46
CA LEU A 386 -25.96 7.53 2.00
C LEU A 386 -27.28 8.04 1.42
N GLU A 387 -27.52 7.84 0.13
CA GLU A 387 -28.80 8.22 -0.49
C GLU A 387 -29.97 7.37 0.01
N LEU A 388 -29.76 6.06 0.24
CA LEU A 388 -30.77 5.22 0.89
C LEU A 388 -31.07 5.67 2.33
N GLN A 389 -30.04 6.05 3.10
CA GLN A 389 -30.21 6.59 4.45
C GLN A 389 -31.04 7.88 4.45
N LYS A 390 -30.75 8.79 3.51
CA LYS A 390 -31.52 10.04 3.35
C LYS A 390 -32.97 9.78 2.94
N ALA A 391 -33.20 8.86 2.00
CA ALA A 391 -34.54 8.49 1.55
C ALA A 391 -35.37 7.93 2.71
N ARG A 392 -34.81 6.98 3.47
CA ARG A 392 -35.45 6.41 4.67
C ARG A 392 -35.74 7.47 5.73
N SER A 393 -34.78 8.35 6.03
CA SER A 393 -34.97 9.43 6.99
C SER A 393 -36.10 10.39 6.55
N LYS A 394 -36.22 10.68 5.26
CA LYS A 394 -37.31 11.51 4.71
C LYS A 394 -38.68 10.84 4.85
N GLU A 395 -38.78 9.53 4.65
CA GLU A 395 -40.01 8.77 4.87
C GLU A 395 -40.41 8.76 6.35
N LEU A 396 -39.45 8.49 7.24
CA LEU A 396 -39.67 8.53 8.69
C LEU A 396 -40.12 9.93 9.15
N VAL A 397 -39.54 11.01 8.62
CA VAL A 397 -39.98 12.38 8.93
C VAL A 397 -41.43 12.62 8.49
N LYS A 398 -41.89 12.05 7.37
CA LYS A 398 -43.28 12.18 6.91
C LYS A 398 -44.24 11.45 7.86
N GLU A 399 -43.89 10.23 8.25
CA GLU A 399 -44.66 9.43 9.21
C GLU A 399 -44.70 10.10 10.59
N ALA A 400 -43.56 10.61 11.05
CA ALA A 400 -43.42 11.28 12.34
C ALA A 400 -44.29 12.52 12.47
N LYS A 401 -44.44 13.33 11.42
CA LYS A 401 -45.33 14.50 11.42
C LYS A 401 -46.78 14.09 11.67
N LYS A 402 -47.26 13.07 10.95
CA LYS A 402 -48.63 12.56 11.12
C LYS A 402 -48.85 12.04 12.54
N LEU A 403 -47.88 11.26 13.04
CA LEU A 403 -47.90 10.72 14.39
C LEU A 403 -47.92 11.84 15.45
N GLY A 404 -47.13 12.90 15.28
CA GLY A 404 -47.12 14.04 16.19
C GLY A 404 -48.47 14.77 16.25
N GLU A 405 -49.10 15.01 15.09
CA GLU A 405 -50.44 15.61 14.99
C GLU A 405 -51.51 14.76 15.69
N GLU A 406 -51.50 13.44 15.46
CA GLU A 406 -52.41 12.48 16.07
C GLU A 406 -52.25 12.47 17.61
N LEU A 407 -51.01 12.35 18.10
CA LEU A 407 -50.70 12.36 19.54
C LEU A 407 -51.10 13.67 20.22
N GLY A 408 -50.83 14.81 19.57
CA GLY A 408 -51.19 16.12 20.11
C GLY A 408 -52.71 16.30 20.20
N THR A 409 -53.46 15.76 19.23
CA THR A 409 -54.93 15.78 19.25
C THR A 409 -55.50 14.86 20.33
N GLU A 410 -54.97 13.63 20.44
CA GLU A 410 -55.46 12.61 21.37
C GLU A 410 -55.15 12.95 22.85
N HIS A 411 -54.01 13.57 23.12
CA HIS A 411 -53.51 13.76 24.48
C HIS A 411 -53.54 15.20 24.99
N LYS A 412 -54.19 16.12 24.26
CA LYS A 412 -54.24 17.56 24.59
C LYS A 412 -54.67 17.88 26.03
N THR A 413 -55.48 17.01 26.66
CA THR A 413 -56.01 17.22 28.01
C THR A 413 -55.18 16.55 29.11
N LYS A 414 -54.12 15.81 28.78
CA LYS A 414 -53.25 15.17 29.78
C LYS A 414 -52.37 16.24 30.46
N PRO A 415 -51.99 16.05 31.74
CA PRO A 415 -51.10 16.97 32.43
C PRO A 415 -49.67 16.98 31.85
N PHE A 416 -49.22 15.83 31.35
CA PHE A 416 -47.97 15.66 30.60
C PHE A 416 -48.03 14.37 29.77
N LEU A 417 -47.07 14.17 28.88
CA LEU A 417 -46.93 12.97 28.05
C LEU A 417 -45.49 12.45 28.04
N VAL A 418 -45.28 11.15 28.25
CA VAL A 418 -43.98 10.49 28.02
C VAL A 418 -44.24 9.28 27.13
N LEU A 419 -43.57 9.21 25.97
CA LEU A 419 -43.77 8.11 25.02
C LEU A 419 -42.47 7.67 24.34
N ASN A 420 -42.33 6.35 24.19
CA ASN A 420 -41.42 5.74 23.23
C ASN A 420 -42.11 5.57 21.88
N LEU A 421 -41.48 6.04 20.81
CA LEU A 421 -41.92 5.95 19.42
C LEU A 421 -40.96 5.05 18.63
N PRO A 422 -40.97 3.72 18.87
CA PRO A 422 -40.03 2.79 18.23
C PRO A 422 -40.15 2.76 16.71
N GLN A 423 -41.30 3.12 16.15
CA GLN A 423 -41.53 3.24 14.70
C GLN A 423 -40.63 4.30 14.03
N LEU A 424 -40.08 5.26 14.80
CA LEU A 424 -39.13 6.25 14.27
C LEU A 424 -37.67 5.73 14.28
N LEU A 425 -37.44 4.52 14.77
CA LEU A 425 -36.20 3.75 14.62
C LEU A 425 -34.93 4.50 15.07
N GLY A 426 -35.03 5.28 16.15
CA GLY A 426 -33.90 6.07 16.66
C GLY A 426 -33.54 7.29 15.80
N ASP A 427 -34.31 7.61 14.76
CA ASP A 427 -34.03 8.77 13.90
C ASP A 427 -34.42 10.08 14.61
N GLY A 428 -33.41 10.85 15.01
CA GLY A 428 -33.60 12.11 15.73
C GLY A 428 -34.27 13.22 14.90
N LYS A 429 -34.16 13.21 13.57
CA LYS A 429 -34.85 14.19 12.71
C LYS A 429 -36.33 13.88 12.61
N ALA A 430 -36.68 12.60 12.49
CA ALA A 430 -38.05 12.15 12.56
C ALA A 430 -38.66 12.49 13.93
N LEU A 431 -37.96 12.20 15.03
CA LEU A 431 -38.42 12.56 16.38
C LEU A 431 -38.65 14.06 16.56
N ASP A 432 -37.74 14.90 16.03
CA ASP A 432 -37.90 16.36 16.04
C ASP A 432 -39.15 16.80 15.26
N ALA A 433 -39.41 16.20 14.10
CA ALA A 433 -40.61 16.49 13.32
C ALA A 433 -41.91 16.08 14.04
N ALA A 434 -41.92 14.94 14.74
CA ALA A 434 -43.05 14.53 15.60
C ALA A 434 -43.23 15.51 16.76
N SER A 435 -42.14 15.91 17.43
CA SER A 435 -42.19 16.86 18.54
C SER A 435 -42.77 18.21 18.11
N GLN A 436 -42.37 18.74 16.95
CA GLN A 436 -42.84 20.04 16.44
C GLN A 436 -44.33 20.02 16.12
N THR A 437 -44.80 18.97 15.45
CA THR A 437 -46.22 18.83 15.07
C THR A 437 -47.12 18.53 16.26
N LEU A 438 -46.65 17.75 17.23
CA LEU A 438 -47.33 17.55 18.51
C LEU A 438 -47.49 18.87 19.25
N HIS A 439 -46.41 19.66 19.38
CA HIS A 439 -46.48 20.97 20.01
C HIS A 439 -47.44 21.92 19.28
N GLN A 440 -47.47 21.91 17.95
CA GLN A 440 -48.43 22.71 17.17
C GLN A 440 -49.89 22.32 17.46
N ALA A 441 -50.18 21.03 17.61
CA ALA A 441 -51.54 20.55 17.92
C ALA A 441 -51.94 20.76 19.39
N ALA A 442 -50.98 20.68 20.31
CA ALA A 442 -51.17 20.88 21.75
C ALA A 442 -50.06 21.79 22.36
N PRO A 443 -50.18 23.13 22.20
CA PRO A 443 -49.13 24.07 22.63
C PRO A 443 -48.84 24.05 24.13
N ASP A 444 -49.86 23.76 24.94
CA ASP A 444 -49.80 23.78 26.40
C ASP A 444 -49.43 22.42 27.02
N LEU A 445 -49.25 21.37 26.21
CA LEU A 445 -48.92 20.02 26.69
C LEU A 445 -47.40 19.88 26.90
N PRO A 446 -46.91 19.65 28.13
CA PRO A 446 -45.54 19.21 28.36
C PRO A 446 -45.38 17.77 27.89
N PHE A 447 -44.32 17.46 27.13
CA PHE A 447 -44.08 16.11 26.65
C PHE A 447 -42.60 15.74 26.59
N LEU A 448 -42.31 14.45 26.71
CA LEU A 448 -41.02 13.85 26.45
C LEU A 448 -41.20 12.68 25.48
N LEU A 449 -40.65 12.82 24.29
CA LEU A 449 -40.66 11.77 23.28
C LEU A 449 -39.29 11.11 23.19
N VAL A 450 -39.29 9.79 23.05
CA VAL A 450 -38.10 8.96 22.86
C VAL A 450 -38.28 8.14 21.59
N THR A 451 -37.22 7.91 20.85
CA THR A 451 -37.18 6.82 19.85
C THR A 451 -35.83 6.14 19.92
N ALA A 452 -35.80 4.84 19.68
CA ALA A 452 -34.57 4.06 19.74
C ALA A 452 -34.53 2.95 18.70
N SER A 453 -33.33 2.56 18.30
CA SER A 453 -33.07 1.28 17.69
C SER A 453 -31.69 0.75 18.08
N ALA A 454 -31.49 -0.56 18.01
CA ALA A 454 -30.17 -1.16 18.20
C ALA A 454 -29.12 -0.65 17.19
N ALA A 455 -29.55 -0.20 16.01
CA ALA A 455 -28.66 0.27 14.95
C ALA A 455 -28.23 1.74 15.12
N THR A 456 -29.13 2.60 15.57
CA THR A 456 -28.95 4.07 15.61
C THR A 456 -28.82 4.64 17.02
N GLY A 457 -29.04 3.82 18.05
CA GLY A 457 -29.10 4.25 19.45
C GLY A 457 -30.43 4.92 19.77
N THR A 458 -30.43 5.77 20.79
CA THR A 458 -31.61 6.50 21.28
C THR A 458 -31.51 7.99 20.99
N ALA A 459 -32.62 8.58 20.57
CA ALA A 459 -32.86 10.02 20.54
C ALA A 459 -34.04 10.37 21.46
N ALA A 460 -33.96 11.50 22.16
CA ALA A 460 -35.03 11.97 23.03
C ALA A 460 -35.19 13.50 22.95
N ILE A 461 -36.43 13.97 23.04
CA ILE A 461 -36.78 15.40 23.05
C ILE A 461 -37.78 15.65 24.17
N ALA A 462 -37.44 16.56 25.07
CA ALA A 462 -38.35 17.09 26.07
C ALA A 462 -38.78 18.50 25.69
N PHE A 463 -40.09 18.75 25.78
CA PHE A 463 -40.70 20.06 25.65
C PHE A 463 -41.57 20.34 26.88
N VAL A 464 -41.40 21.53 27.46
CA VAL A 464 -42.14 22.00 28.62
C VAL A 464 -42.52 23.46 28.37
N PRO A 465 -43.81 23.79 28.17
CA PRO A 465 -44.25 25.17 27.97
C PRO A 465 -43.83 26.09 29.12
N ALA A 466 -43.54 27.36 28.85
CA ALA A 466 -43.10 28.33 29.86
C ALA A 466 -44.13 28.57 30.97
N ALA A 467 -45.41 28.32 30.68
CA ALA A 467 -46.49 28.38 31.66
C ALA A 467 -46.40 27.25 32.72
N CYS A 468 -45.69 26.16 32.43
CA CYS A 468 -45.49 25.03 33.34
C CYS A 468 -44.26 25.27 34.23
N SER A 469 -44.50 25.63 35.50
CA SER A 469 -43.43 25.88 36.48
C SER A 469 -42.98 24.64 37.24
N GLN A 470 -43.75 23.54 37.19
CA GLN A 470 -43.50 22.33 37.95
C GLN A 470 -42.36 21.46 37.37
N LEU A 471 -42.12 21.59 36.06
CA LEU A 471 -41.23 20.73 35.30
C LEU A 471 -40.19 21.57 34.54
N HIS A 472 -38.99 21.03 34.31
CA HIS A 472 -37.95 21.71 33.55
C HIS A 472 -37.34 20.76 32.52
N ALA A 473 -37.44 21.13 31.23
CA ALA A 473 -37.12 20.26 30.09
C ALA A 473 -35.76 19.58 30.20
N ALA A 474 -34.69 20.35 30.52
CA ALA A 474 -33.34 19.78 30.63
C ALA A 474 -33.20 18.74 31.76
N SER A 475 -33.80 18.98 32.93
CA SER A 475 -33.75 18.05 34.06
C SER A 475 -34.55 16.78 33.79
N TRP A 476 -35.70 16.94 33.13
CA TRP A 476 -36.59 15.84 32.78
C TRP A 476 -35.96 14.94 31.72
N LEU A 477 -35.38 15.54 30.68
CA LEU A 477 -34.61 14.82 29.67
C LEU A 477 -33.45 14.05 30.30
N THR A 478 -32.73 14.66 31.24
CA THR A 478 -31.58 14.03 31.91
C THR A 478 -31.99 12.79 32.71
N ALA A 479 -33.16 12.82 33.37
CA ALA A 479 -33.70 11.64 34.04
C ALA A 479 -33.95 10.47 33.07
N CYS A 480 -34.33 10.77 31.83
CA CYS A 480 -34.49 9.78 30.77
C CYS A 480 -33.14 9.30 30.19
N VAL A 481 -32.42 10.17 29.49
CA VAL A 481 -31.23 9.74 28.71
C VAL A 481 -30.04 9.40 29.59
N GLY A 482 -30.01 9.89 30.85
CA GLY A 482 -28.94 9.58 31.80
C GLY A 482 -28.87 8.10 32.17
N LEU A 483 -30.03 7.42 32.29
CA LEU A 483 -30.08 5.98 32.53
C LEU A 483 -29.51 5.15 31.37
N LEU A 484 -29.55 5.70 30.16
CA LEU A 484 -29.01 5.10 28.95
C LEU A 484 -27.52 5.44 28.75
N GLY A 485 -26.87 6.10 29.72
CA GLY A 485 -25.51 6.63 29.58
C GLY A 485 -25.41 7.76 28.54
N GLY A 486 -26.54 8.32 28.14
CA GLY A 486 -26.66 9.40 27.17
C GLY A 486 -26.44 10.77 27.80
N LYS A 487 -26.37 11.78 26.93
CA LYS A 487 -26.29 13.19 27.33
C LYS A 487 -27.33 13.99 26.56
N GLY A 488 -27.85 15.02 27.21
CA GLY A 488 -28.82 15.93 26.64
C GLY A 488 -28.57 17.36 27.10
N GLY A 489 -29.07 18.30 26.31
CA GLY A 489 -28.93 19.72 26.56
C GLY A 489 -30.10 20.50 25.99
N GLY A 490 -30.40 21.64 26.61
CA GLY A 490 -31.55 22.45 26.25
C GLY A 490 -31.59 23.76 27.03
N LYS A 491 -32.33 24.74 26.52
CA LYS A 491 -32.59 26.01 27.19
C LYS A 491 -34.09 26.32 27.09
N GLY A 492 -34.64 26.86 28.19
CA GLY A 492 -36.04 27.21 28.28
C GLY A 492 -36.94 25.99 28.10
N GLU A 493 -37.87 26.08 27.17
CA GLU A 493 -38.94 25.12 26.98
C GLU A 493 -38.50 23.80 26.34
N ARG A 494 -37.29 23.72 25.77
CA ARG A 494 -36.90 22.55 24.96
C ARG A 494 -35.52 22.01 25.33
N ALA A 495 -35.42 20.68 25.38
CA ALA A 495 -34.17 19.95 25.50
C ALA A 495 -34.11 18.74 24.56
N VAL A 496 -32.93 18.44 24.03
CA VAL A 496 -32.67 17.31 23.11
C VAL A 496 -31.51 16.49 23.64
N GLY A 497 -31.60 15.16 23.54
CA GLY A 497 -30.59 14.24 24.02
C GLY A 497 -30.47 12.99 23.18
N ALA A 498 -29.34 12.31 23.34
CA ALA A 498 -29.06 11.06 22.65
C ALA A 498 -28.21 10.11 23.51
N ALA A 499 -28.33 8.82 23.23
CA ALA A 499 -27.52 7.76 23.83
C ALA A 499 -27.13 6.73 22.76
N LYS A 500 -25.97 6.06 22.93
CA LYS A 500 -25.60 4.92 22.07
C LYS A 500 -26.42 3.67 22.36
N GLU A 501 -26.90 3.54 23.60
CA GLU A 501 -27.78 2.45 24.00
C GLU A 501 -29.13 2.57 23.29
N GLY A 502 -29.67 1.45 22.83
CA GLY A 502 -30.92 1.38 22.06
C GLY A 502 -31.68 0.08 22.27
N ALA A 503 -31.29 -0.74 23.26
CA ALA A 503 -32.01 -1.95 23.64
C ALA A 503 -33.39 -1.60 24.22
N ALA A 504 -34.43 -2.30 23.76
CA ALA A 504 -35.82 -1.97 24.07
C ALA A 504 -36.12 -1.98 25.57
N ASP A 505 -35.64 -2.99 26.29
CA ASP A 505 -35.79 -3.14 27.74
C ASP A 505 -35.22 -1.96 28.53
N LYS A 506 -34.05 -1.45 28.11
CA LYS A 506 -33.40 -0.30 28.75
C LYS A 506 -34.11 1.01 28.42
N VAL A 507 -34.59 1.15 27.19
CA VAL A 507 -35.35 2.33 26.76
C VAL A 507 -36.68 2.41 27.49
N ASP A 508 -37.37 1.29 27.68
CA ASP A 508 -38.62 1.22 28.44
C ASP A 508 -38.40 1.60 29.92
N ALA A 509 -37.30 1.13 30.53
CA ALA A 509 -36.92 1.55 31.88
C ALA A 509 -36.63 3.06 31.96
N ALA A 510 -35.96 3.63 30.97
CA ALA A 510 -35.68 5.08 30.91
C ALA A 510 -36.96 5.92 30.75
N VAL A 511 -37.94 5.43 29.97
CA VAL A 511 -39.26 6.05 29.80
C VAL A 511 -40.08 5.97 31.07
N ALA A 512 -40.05 4.84 31.79
CA ALA A 512 -40.70 4.70 33.09
C ALA A 512 -40.13 5.66 34.14
N GLU A 513 -38.80 5.79 34.22
CA GLU A 513 -38.14 6.74 35.13
C GLU A 513 -38.52 8.18 34.80
N ALA A 514 -38.50 8.55 33.52
CA ALA A 514 -38.93 9.88 33.09
C ALA A 514 -40.39 10.17 33.45
N THR A 515 -41.25 9.16 33.39
CA THR A 515 -42.66 9.26 33.80
C THR A 515 -42.77 9.50 35.30
N ALA A 516 -42.12 8.67 36.12
CA ALA A 516 -42.08 8.83 37.58
C ALA A 516 -41.50 10.20 38.00
N PHE A 517 -40.48 10.69 37.28
CA PHE A 517 -39.92 12.01 37.52
C PHE A 517 -40.97 13.12 37.34
N ALA A 518 -41.80 13.04 36.29
CA ALA A 518 -42.87 14.00 36.05
C ALA A 518 -43.99 13.87 37.10
N GLU A 519 -44.46 12.65 37.39
CA GLU A 519 -45.51 12.41 38.39
C GLU A 519 -45.17 13.00 39.75
N LYS A 520 -43.94 12.82 40.21
CA LYS A 520 -43.44 13.39 41.47
C LYS A 520 -43.49 14.93 41.50
N LYS A 521 -43.42 15.58 40.33
CA LYS A 521 -43.50 17.05 40.20
C LYS A 521 -44.94 17.56 40.11
N TYR A 522 -45.86 16.74 39.61
CA TYR A 522 -47.30 17.06 39.54
C TYR A 522 -48.09 16.65 40.79
N GLY A 523 -47.46 15.98 41.76
CA GLY A 523 -48.03 15.73 43.09
C GLY A 523 -49.01 14.55 43.14
N ALA A 524 -48.62 13.41 42.56
CA ALA A 524 -49.22 12.11 42.86
C ALA A 524 -48.79 11.60 44.24
#